data_AF-A0A2V3VYG4-F1
#
_entry.id   AF-A0A2V3VYG4-F1
#
_cell.length_a   1.000
_cell.length_b   1.000
_cell.length_c   1.000
_cell.angle_alpha   90.00
_cell.angle_beta   90.00
_cell.angle_gamma   90.00
#
_symmetry.space_group_name_H-M   'P 1'
#
loop_
_entity.id
_entity.type
_entity.pdbx_description
1 polymer ?
#
loop_
_entity_poly.entity_id
_entity_poly.type
_entity_poly.pdbx_seq_one_letter_code
_entity_poly.pdbx_strand_id
1 'polypeptide(L)'
;MVKNNEKARIDLLKEVEGITKEMLHKKPGEDQWSINQIIEHLYLMEISIVRSMEKELVNARKTTVDDKPIHLTVNRKYKVLHPRLYSRAKHFNH
;
A
#
# COMPACT_ATOMS: atom_id res chain seq x y z
N MET A 1 16.07 -9.26 -2.94
CA MET A 1 14.75 -8.70 -2.56
C MET A 1 13.81 -9.77 -2.03
N VAL A 2 13.55 -10.86 -2.76
CA VAL A 2 12.66 -11.97 -2.31
C VAL A 2 13.16 -12.73 -1.07
N LYS A 3 14.47 -13.02 -0.96
CA LYS A 3 15.03 -13.80 0.15
C LYS A 3 14.84 -13.16 1.55
N ASN A 4 14.86 -11.84 1.64
CA ASN A 4 14.71 -11.15 2.93
C ASN A 4 13.25 -11.13 3.39
N ASN A 5 12.31 -11.03 2.45
CA ASN A 5 10.88 -11.11 2.75
C ASN A 5 10.52 -12.53 3.20
N GLU A 6 11.01 -13.56 2.51
CA GLU A 6 10.78 -14.95 2.92
C GLU A 6 11.23 -15.21 4.37
N LYS A 7 12.44 -14.77 4.72
CA LYS A 7 12.93 -14.87 6.09
C LYS A 7 12.04 -14.12 7.09
N ALA A 8 11.67 -12.89 6.78
CA ALA A 8 10.78 -12.10 7.62
C ALA A 8 9.41 -12.77 7.82
N ARG A 9 8.85 -13.40 6.77
CA ARG A 9 7.60 -14.15 6.87
C ARG A 9 7.75 -15.38 7.76
N ILE A 10 8.83 -16.15 7.60
CA ILE A 10 9.09 -17.33 8.42
C ILE A 10 9.28 -16.94 9.89
N ASP A 11 10.07 -15.90 10.16
CA ASP A 11 10.34 -15.44 11.52
C ASP A 11 9.05 -14.92 12.18
N LEU A 12 8.23 -14.14 11.46
CA LEU A 12 6.92 -13.70 11.93
C LEU A 12 5.99 -14.89 12.24
N LEU A 13 5.91 -15.87 11.34
CA LEU A 13 5.05 -17.05 11.53
C LEU A 13 5.46 -17.86 12.77
N LYS A 14 6.77 -17.98 13.02
CA LYS A 14 7.29 -18.62 14.24
C LYS A 14 6.98 -17.83 15.51
N GLU A 15 7.06 -16.50 15.47
CA GLU A 15 6.73 -15.66 16.63
C GLU A 15 5.27 -15.77 17.03
N VAL A 16 4.37 -15.96 16.06
CA VAL A 16 2.94 -16.11 16.31
C VAL A 16 2.50 -17.56 16.49
N GLU A 17 3.41 -18.51 16.27
CA GLU A 17 3.21 -19.94 16.51
C GLU A 17 3.06 -20.18 18.02
N GLY A 18 1.84 -20.52 18.45
CA GLY A 18 1.52 -20.73 19.87
C GLY A 18 0.72 -19.59 20.53
N ILE A 19 0.44 -18.50 19.82
CA ILE A 19 -0.50 -17.48 20.30
C ILE A 19 -1.93 -18.03 20.22
N THR A 20 -2.68 -17.93 21.32
CA THR A 20 -4.08 -18.38 21.32
C THR A 20 -4.97 -17.45 20.50
N LYS A 21 -6.11 -17.97 20.05
CA LYS A 21 -7.08 -17.18 19.26
C LYS A 21 -7.54 -15.92 20.00
N GLU A 22 -7.75 -16.01 21.30
CA GLU A 22 -8.18 -14.89 22.14
C GLU A 22 -7.12 -13.79 22.16
N MET A 23 -5.84 -14.16 22.29
CA MET A 23 -4.73 -13.20 22.23
C MET A 23 -4.56 -12.60 20.84
N LEU A 24 -4.78 -13.39 19.78
CA LEU A 24 -4.70 -12.94 18.39
C LEU A 24 -5.70 -11.82 18.09
N HIS A 25 -6.92 -11.92 18.63
CA HIS A 25 -7.98 -10.95 18.45
C HIS A 25 -7.98 -9.82 19.50
N LYS A 26 -7.23 -9.96 20.60
CA LYS A 26 -7.16 -8.96 21.65
C LYS A 26 -6.54 -7.66 21.13
N LYS A 27 -7.27 -6.56 21.30
CA LYS A 27 -6.73 -5.22 21.10
C LYS A 27 -6.13 -4.69 22.41
N PRO A 28 -4.88 -4.19 22.39
CA PRO A 28 -4.27 -3.62 23.58
C PRO A 28 -4.82 -2.23 23.96
N GLY A 29 -5.49 -1.53 23.03
CA GLY A 29 -6.20 -0.27 23.25
C GLY A 29 -7.13 0.07 22.09
N GLU A 30 -7.95 1.11 22.22
CA GLU A 30 -8.96 1.50 21.21
C GLU A 30 -8.33 1.88 19.87
N ASP A 31 -7.22 2.61 19.89
CA ASP A 31 -6.47 3.07 18.70
C ASP A 31 -5.33 2.12 18.29
N GLN A 32 -5.30 0.90 18.85
CA GLN A 32 -4.25 -0.07 18.58
C GLN A 32 -4.78 -1.27 17.79
N TRP A 33 -3.92 -1.84 16.97
CA TRP A 33 -4.24 -3.02 16.18
C TRP A 33 -4.03 -4.29 17.00
N SER A 34 -4.90 -5.27 16.82
CA SER A 34 -4.63 -6.62 17.32
C SER A 34 -3.57 -7.30 16.47
N ILE A 35 -2.99 -8.38 16.99
CA ILE A 35 -2.01 -9.21 16.26
C ILE A 35 -2.61 -9.70 14.94
N ASN A 36 -3.87 -10.14 14.94
CA ASN A 36 -4.56 -10.59 13.73
C ASN A 36 -4.63 -9.49 12.65
N GLN A 37 -4.96 -8.25 13.05
CA GLN A 37 -5.07 -7.14 12.11
C GLN A 37 -3.72 -6.75 11.50
N ILE A 38 -2.65 -6.84 12.29
CA ILE A 38 -1.28 -6.60 11.81
C ILE A 38 -0.91 -7.66 10.76
N ILE A 39 -1.10 -8.95 11.07
CA ILE A 39 -0.79 -10.05 10.14
C ILE A 39 -1.59 -9.91 8.84
N GLU A 40 -2.89 -9.63 8.94
CA GLU A 40 -3.76 -9.43 7.77
C GLU A 40 -3.28 -8.26 6.91
N HIS A 41 -2.93 -7.13 7.51
CA HIS A 41 -2.42 -5.98 6.78
C HIS A 41 -1.11 -6.28 6.05
N LEU A 42 -0.18 -7.01 6.69
CA LEU A 42 1.08 -7.43 6.09
C LEU A 42 0.84 -8.35 4.87
N TYR A 43 -0.08 -9.31 5.00
CA TYR A 43 -0.47 -10.20 3.91
C TYR A 43 -1.07 -9.43 2.73
N LEU A 44 -2.01 -8.51 3.00
CA LEU A 44 -2.65 -7.70 1.95
C LEU A 44 -1.65 -6.77 1.25
N MET A 45 -0.73 -6.16 2.00
CA MET A 45 0.34 -5.34 1.40
C MET A 45 1.24 -6.17 0.48
N GLU A 46 1.66 -7.35 0.93
CA GLU A 46 2.49 -8.25 0.13
C GLU A 46 1.81 -8.60 -1.20
N ILE A 47 0.53 -8.99 -1.15
CA ILE A 47 -0.25 -9.27 -2.36
C ILE A 47 -0.38 -8.03 -3.24
N SER A 48 -0.63 -6.86 -2.67
CA SER A 48 -0.76 -5.61 -3.43
C SER A 48 0.51 -5.30 -4.23
N ILE A 49 1.68 -5.52 -3.63
CA ILE A 49 2.97 -5.34 -4.31
C ILE A 49 3.13 -6.36 -5.43
N VAL A 50 2.90 -7.65 -5.16
CA VAL A 50 3.01 -8.71 -6.18
C VAL A 50 2.08 -8.45 -7.36
N ARG A 51 0.81 -8.12 -7.11
CA ARG A 51 -0.17 -7.79 -8.16
C ARG A 51 0.24 -6.58 -8.98
N SER A 52 0.85 -5.57 -8.34
CA SER A 52 1.35 -4.39 -9.05
C SER A 52 2.50 -4.77 -9.98
N MET A 53 3.43 -5.62 -9.52
CA MET A 53 4.52 -6.14 -10.35
C MET A 53 4.01 -6.99 -11.52
N GLU A 54 3.08 -7.91 -11.27
CA GLU A 54 2.43 -8.71 -12.32
C GLU A 54 1.75 -7.84 -13.37
N LYS A 55 1.00 -6.83 -12.92
CA LYS A 55 0.34 -5.87 -13.80
C LYS A 55 1.34 -5.13 -14.68
N GLU A 56 2.45 -4.66 -14.13
CA GLU A 56 3.50 -4.00 -14.91
C GLU A 56 4.19 -4.98 -15.88
N LEU A 57 4.45 -6.23 -15.50
CA LEU A 57 5.02 -7.24 -16.41
C LEU A 57 4.08 -7.56 -17.58
N VAL A 58 2.77 -7.62 -17.34
CA VAL A 58 1.76 -7.79 -18.39
C VAL A 58 1.65 -6.55 -19.28
N ASN A 59 1.72 -5.35 -18.68
CA ASN A 59 1.59 -4.07 -19.37
C ASN A 59 2.90 -3.55 -20.00
N ALA A 60 4.06 -4.15 -19.70
CA ALA A 60 5.34 -3.84 -20.32
C ALA A 60 5.33 -4.11 -21.85
N ARG A 61 4.36 -4.90 -22.34
CA ARG A 61 4.10 -5.07 -23.78
C ARG A 61 3.21 -3.98 -24.39
N LYS A 62 2.68 -3.03 -23.61
CA LYS A 62 1.69 -2.02 -24.04
C LYS A 62 2.04 -0.56 -23.74
N THR A 63 3.23 -0.27 -23.22
CA THR A 63 3.64 1.12 -22.91
C THR A 63 4.66 1.65 -23.91
N THR A 64 4.18 2.14 -25.05
CA THR A 64 4.86 3.27 -25.70
C THR A 64 4.59 4.49 -24.81
N VAL A 65 5.52 4.78 -23.91
CA VAL A 65 5.45 6.02 -23.12
C VAL A 65 5.69 7.16 -24.10
N ASP A 66 4.64 7.95 -24.34
CA ASP A 66 4.79 9.19 -25.09
C ASP A 66 5.69 10.14 -24.29
N ASP A 67 6.63 10.80 -24.96
CA ASP A 67 7.70 11.57 -24.30
C ASP A 67 7.09 12.63 -23.39
N LYS A 68 7.31 12.50 -22.07
CA LYS A 68 6.89 13.54 -21.13
C LYS A 68 7.75 14.77 -21.40
N PRO A 69 7.15 15.94 -21.69
CA PRO A 69 7.91 17.16 -21.95
C PRO A 69 8.55 17.68 -20.65
N ILE A 70 9.68 17.10 -20.27
CA ILE A 70 10.50 17.48 -19.11
C ILE A 70 11.00 18.92 -19.20
N HIS A 71 11.02 19.49 -20.40
CA HIS A 71 11.34 20.90 -20.66
C HIS A 71 10.29 21.87 -20.10
N LEU A 72 9.07 21.44 -19.81
CA LEU A 72 8.03 22.27 -19.19
C LEU A 72 8.10 22.28 -17.65
N THR A 73 8.83 21.34 -17.04
CA THR A 73 8.98 21.21 -15.57
C THR A 73 9.67 22.43 -14.94
N VAL A 74 10.52 23.12 -15.69
CA VAL A 74 11.21 24.33 -15.21
C VAL A 74 10.32 25.57 -15.26
N ASN A 75 9.24 25.54 -16.07
CA ASN A 75 8.35 26.68 -16.26
C ASN A 75 7.25 26.70 -15.19
N ARG A 76 7.54 27.36 -14.06
CA ARG A 76 6.61 27.56 -12.91
C ARG A 76 5.33 28.35 -13.25
N LYS A 77 5.14 28.82 -14.49
CA LYS A 77 3.87 29.41 -14.94
C LYS A 77 2.81 28.35 -15.29
N TYR A 78 3.21 27.10 -15.50
CA TYR A 78 2.28 26.00 -15.72
C TYR A 78 1.79 25.42 -14.38
N LYS A 79 0.64 25.93 -13.91
CA LYS A 79 -0.14 25.26 -12.87
C LYS A 79 -0.83 24.05 -13.47
N VAL A 80 -0.35 22.84 -13.14
CA VAL A 80 -1.11 21.62 -13.38
C VAL A 80 -2.35 21.65 -12.50
N LEU A 81 -3.53 21.77 -13.10
CA LEU A 81 -4.81 21.62 -12.41
C LEU A 81 -4.88 20.19 -11.86
N HIS A 82 -4.89 20.08 -10.53
CA HIS A 82 -5.08 18.81 -9.84
C HIS A 82 -6.47 18.26 -10.21
N PRO A 83 -6.60 16.99 -10.62
CA PRO A 83 -7.90 16.39 -10.90
C PRO A 83 -8.82 16.58 -9.68
N ARG A 84 -9.99 17.21 -9.92
CA ARG A 84 -10.98 17.62 -8.91
C ARG A 84 -11.71 16.41 -8.27
N LEU A 85 -10.97 15.46 -7.72
CA LEU A 85 -11.51 14.26 -7.09
C LEU A 85 -11.27 14.19 -5.57
N TYR A 86 -10.73 15.23 -4.95
CA TYR A 86 -10.58 15.29 -3.50
C TYR A 86 -11.09 16.61 -2.89
N SER A 87 -12.41 16.83 -3.01
CA SER A 87 -13.12 17.84 -2.22
C SER A 87 -14.56 17.40 -1.97
N ARG A 88 -14.74 16.33 -1.20
CA ARG A 88 -16.02 15.96 -0.55
C ARG A 88 -15.75 15.64 0.91
N ALA A 89 -15.28 16.64 1.66
CA ALA A 89 -15.19 16.56 3.12
C ALA A 89 -15.09 17.95 3.78
N LYS A 90 -15.80 18.96 3.29
CA LYS A 90 -16.16 20.16 4.07
C LYS A 90 -17.54 20.62 3.57
N HIS A 91 -18.39 21.11 4.47
CA HIS A 91 -19.79 21.54 4.28
C HIS A 91 -20.87 20.47 4.58
N PHE A 92 -21.01 20.15 5.87
CA PHE A 92 -22.33 20.14 6.51
C PHE A 92 -22.16 20.81 7.88
N ASN A 93 -22.35 22.13 7.88
CA ASN A 93 -22.79 22.94 9.01
C ASN A 93 -23.23 24.28 8.42
N HIS A 94 -24.54 24.41 8.23
CA HIS A 94 -25.27 25.65 8.41
C HIS A 94 -26.71 25.31 8.76
#